data_AF-A0A1F9N580-F1
#
_entry.id   AF-A0A1F9N580-F1
#
_cell.length_a   1.000
_cell.length_b   1.000
_cell.length_c   1.000
_cell.angle_alpha   90.00
_cell.angle_beta   90.00
_cell.angle_gamma   90.00
#
_symmetry.space_group_name_H-M   'P 1'
#
loop_
_entity.id
_entity.type
_entity.pdbx_description
1 polymer ?
#
loop_
_entity_poly.entity_id
_entity_poly.type
_entity_poly.pdbx_seq_one_letter_code
_entity_poly.pdbx_strand_id
1 'polypeptide(L)'
;MATPLGNLEDITFRAVRVLKEAPVIACEDTRRTVKLLNRYEIRTPMVVFHEYNKARAGAGILRRLREGESVALVSDAGTPAISDPGYDLVRDAVAEGIPVEVIPGPSALVAALVVSGLPTDHFAFEGFLPNRPVRRRKALAALSRETRTMIFYESPHRLASFLSDASSELGERRACVVRELTKVHEEIVRGTLAELSAEIAGRSSVLGEVTVVVAGAKKTVELSVDEIVRAAIEDASGSSRDLAREIAERTGLSRKEVYEEILRQRAQ
;
A
#
# COMPACT_ATOMS: atom_id res chain seq x y z
N MET A 1 4.00 -10.08 -15.93
CA MET A 1 2.55 -10.12 -16.21
C MET A 1 1.81 -10.44 -14.94
N ALA A 2 0.72 -9.73 -14.66
CA ALA A 2 -0.07 -10.00 -13.47
C ALA A 2 -0.88 -11.30 -13.58
N THR A 3 -0.92 -12.08 -12.51
CA THR A 3 -1.72 -13.30 -12.37
C THR A 3 -2.90 -13.06 -11.39
N PRO A 4 -3.96 -13.88 -11.46
CA PRO A 4 -5.05 -13.84 -10.48
C PRO A 4 -4.61 -13.85 -9.01
N LEU A 5 -5.34 -13.14 -8.14
CA LEU A 5 -5.12 -13.14 -6.69
C LEU A 5 -5.74 -14.37 -5.99
N GLY A 6 -6.70 -15.01 -6.64
CA GLY A 6 -7.47 -16.10 -6.05
C GLY A 6 -8.59 -16.59 -6.95
N ASN A 7 -9.26 -15.69 -7.67
CA ASN A 7 -10.23 -16.05 -8.70
C ASN A 7 -9.57 -16.11 -10.08
N LEU A 8 -9.51 -17.30 -10.68
CA LEU A 8 -8.87 -17.50 -11.98
C LEU A 8 -9.45 -16.58 -13.08
N GLU A 9 -10.72 -16.19 -12.97
CA GLU A 9 -11.40 -15.30 -13.94
C GLU A 9 -10.82 -13.88 -14.00
N ASP A 10 -10.03 -13.46 -13.00
CA ASP A 10 -9.42 -12.13 -12.96
C ASP A 10 -8.23 -11.97 -13.93
N ILE A 11 -7.82 -13.04 -14.63
CA ILE A 11 -6.79 -12.93 -15.66
C ILE A 11 -7.31 -12.19 -16.89
N THR A 12 -6.46 -11.38 -17.50
CA THR A 12 -6.82 -10.67 -18.74
C THR A 12 -6.66 -11.58 -19.97
N PHE A 13 -7.49 -11.38 -21.00
CA PHE A 13 -7.33 -12.07 -22.29
C PHE A 13 -5.94 -11.86 -22.90
N ARG A 14 -5.34 -10.67 -22.70
CA ARG A 14 -3.98 -10.38 -23.16
C ARG A 14 -2.94 -11.22 -22.43
N ALA A 15 -3.05 -11.40 -21.11
CA ALA A 15 -2.16 -12.27 -20.35
C ALA A 15 -2.26 -13.73 -20.83
N VAL A 16 -3.48 -14.24 -21.05
CA VAL A 16 -3.67 -15.61 -21.60
C VAL A 16 -2.99 -15.76 -22.95
N ARG A 17 -3.19 -14.82 -23.88
CA ARG A 17 -2.56 -14.84 -25.21
C ARG A 17 -1.04 -14.82 -25.11
N VAL A 18 -0.46 -13.89 -24.36
CA VAL A 18 1.00 -13.77 -24.20
C VAL A 18 1.59 -15.02 -23.55
N LEU A 19 0.93 -15.60 -22.54
CA LEU A 19 1.37 -16.85 -21.93
C LEU A 19 1.37 -18.03 -22.91
N LYS A 20 0.45 -18.07 -23.89
CA LYS A 20 0.43 -19.09 -24.96
C LYS A 20 1.51 -18.88 -26.02
N GLU A 21 1.87 -17.63 -26.31
CA GLU A 21 2.83 -17.26 -27.35
C GLU A 21 4.28 -17.24 -26.86
N ALA A 22 4.51 -17.01 -25.57
CA ALA A 22 5.86 -16.91 -25.00
C ALA A 22 6.63 -18.24 -25.16
N PRO A 23 7.94 -18.21 -25.52
CA PRO A 23 8.80 -19.39 -25.53
C PRO A 23 8.97 -20.05 -24.15
N VAL A 24 8.85 -19.26 -23.08
CA VAL A 24 8.96 -19.73 -21.71
C VAL A 24 8.23 -18.81 -20.74
N ILE A 25 7.84 -19.37 -19.60
CA ILE A 25 7.34 -18.63 -18.44
C ILE A 25 8.35 -18.77 -17.28
N ALA A 26 8.88 -17.65 -16.81
CA ALA A 26 9.60 -17.58 -15.54
C ALA A 26 8.58 -17.37 -14.40
N CYS A 27 8.51 -18.31 -13.47
CA CYS A 27 7.53 -18.28 -12.37
C CYS A 27 8.16 -18.62 -11.01
N GLU A 28 7.56 -18.15 -9.93
CA GLU A 28 8.02 -18.38 -8.57
C GLU A 28 7.78 -19.83 -8.11
N ASP A 29 6.54 -20.30 -8.14
CA ASP A 29 6.17 -21.70 -7.87
C ASP A 29 5.47 -22.34 -9.07
N THR A 30 6.12 -23.35 -9.66
CA THR A 30 5.57 -24.12 -10.78
C THR A 30 4.30 -24.87 -10.40
N ARG A 31 4.14 -25.30 -9.15
CA ARG A 31 2.96 -26.04 -8.66
C ARG A 31 1.73 -25.15 -8.55
N ARG A 32 1.92 -23.86 -8.32
CA ARG A 32 0.83 -22.86 -8.33
C ARG A 32 0.53 -22.44 -9.77
N THR A 33 1.58 -22.06 -10.50
CA THR A 33 1.46 -21.58 -11.89
C THR A 33 0.81 -22.63 -12.80
N VAL A 34 1.12 -23.91 -12.66
CA VAL A 34 0.53 -24.98 -13.50
C VAL A 34 -1.00 -25.05 -13.41
N LYS A 35 -1.61 -24.67 -12.27
CA LYS A 35 -3.08 -24.65 -12.13
C LYS A 35 -3.71 -23.60 -13.05
N LEU A 36 -3.10 -22.41 -13.10
CA LEU A 36 -3.49 -21.35 -14.02
C LEU A 36 -3.29 -21.79 -15.48
N LEU A 37 -2.12 -22.35 -15.80
CA LEU A 37 -1.82 -22.79 -17.17
C LEU A 37 -2.80 -23.87 -17.64
N ASN A 38 -3.12 -24.85 -16.79
CA ASN A 38 -4.09 -25.89 -17.09
C ASN A 38 -5.49 -25.33 -17.34
N ARG A 39 -5.95 -24.38 -16.52
CA ARG A 39 -7.29 -23.75 -16.67
C ARG A 39 -7.49 -23.10 -18.04
N TYR A 40 -6.42 -22.54 -18.61
CA TYR A 40 -6.43 -21.79 -19.86
C TYR A 40 -5.77 -22.54 -21.03
N GLU A 41 -5.45 -23.82 -20.84
CA GLU A 41 -4.83 -24.69 -21.85
C GLU A 41 -3.52 -24.12 -22.41
N ILE A 42 -2.67 -23.58 -21.53
CA ILE A 42 -1.35 -23.04 -21.86
C ILE A 42 -0.32 -24.16 -21.70
N ARG A 43 0.46 -24.43 -22.75
CA ARG A 43 1.48 -25.51 -22.79
C ARG A 43 2.92 -25.01 -22.70
N THR A 44 3.10 -23.71 -22.54
CA THR A 44 4.40 -23.06 -22.50
C THR A 44 5.27 -23.61 -21.37
N PRO A 45 6.53 -23.97 -21.63
CA PRO A 45 7.42 -24.51 -20.59
C PRO A 45 7.72 -23.45 -19.52
N MET A 46 7.94 -23.91 -18.29
CA MET A 46 8.25 -23.05 -17.15
C MET A 46 9.71 -23.16 -16.72
N VAL A 47 10.26 -22.07 -16.21
CA VAL A 47 11.52 -22.03 -15.46
C VAL A 47 11.28 -21.41 -14.09
N VAL A 48 11.87 -22.00 -13.05
CA VAL A 48 11.71 -21.52 -11.68
C VAL A 48 12.57 -20.28 -11.45
N PHE A 49 11.95 -19.19 -11.03
CA PHE A 49 12.58 -17.92 -10.69
C PHE A 49 11.95 -17.36 -9.42
N HIS A 50 12.63 -17.54 -8.28
CA HIS A 50 12.18 -17.10 -6.96
C HIS A 50 13.32 -16.42 -6.18
N GLU A 51 13.01 -15.80 -5.05
CA GLU A 51 13.95 -14.95 -4.30
C GLU A 51 15.31 -15.63 -4.01
N TYR A 52 15.32 -16.91 -3.63
CA TYR A 52 16.56 -17.64 -3.31
C TYR A 52 17.43 -18.05 -4.52
N ASN A 53 16.86 -18.12 -5.73
CA ASN A 53 17.61 -18.54 -6.92
C ASN A 53 17.78 -17.42 -7.95
N LYS A 54 17.26 -16.22 -7.66
CA LYS A 54 17.12 -15.11 -8.61
C LYS A 54 18.42 -14.72 -9.30
N ALA A 55 19.57 -14.80 -8.62
CA ALA A 55 20.86 -14.50 -9.25
C ALA A 55 21.21 -15.50 -10.36
N ARG A 56 21.12 -16.81 -10.08
CA ARG A 56 21.43 -17.88 -11.05
C ARG A 56 20.38 -17.95 -12.15
N ALA A 57 19.10 -17.98 -11.77
CA ALA A 57 17.99 -18.08 -12.72
C ALA A 57 17.89 -16.81 -13.58
N GLY A 58 18.09 -15.63 -13.00
CA GLY A 58 18.11 -14.34 -13.70
C GLY A 58 19.19 -14.27 -14.78
N ALA A 59 20.42 -14.73 -14.49
CA ALA A 59 21.47 -14.79 -15.50
C ALA A 59 21.12 -15.71 -16.69
N GLY A 60 20.41 -16.81 -16.43
CA GLY A 60 19.90 -17.69 -17.47
C GLY A 60 18.81 -17.04 -18.32
N ILE A 61 17.90 -16.29 -17.69
CA ILE A 61 16.84 -15.54 -18.35
C ILE A 61 17.43 -14.42 -19.23
N LEU A 62 18.35 -13.62 -18.70
CA LEU A 62 19.02 -12.55 -19.44
C LEU A 62 19.75 -13.06 -20.68
N ARG A 63 20.40 -14.23 -20.60
CA ARG A 63 21.03 -14.85 -21.78
C ARG A 63 20.01 -15.12 -22.89
N ARG A 64 18.84 -15.69 -22.57
CA ARG A 64 17.79 -15.95 -23.57
C ARG A 64 17.26 -14.66 -24.19
N LEU A 65 17.07 -13.62 -23.36
CA LEU A 65 16.66 -12.30 -23.85
C LEU A 65 17.69 -11.71 -24.82
N ARG A 66 19.00 -11.86 -24.56
CA ARG A 66 20.07 -11.43 -25.49
C ARG A 66 20.10 -12.23 -26.79
N GLU A 67 19.70 -13.49 -26.74
CA GLU A 67 19.56 -14.37 -27.91
C GLU A 67 18.31 -14.06 -28.75
N GLY A 68 17.51 -13.06 -28.33
CA GLY A 68 16.31 -12.60 -29.05
C GLY A 68 15.02 -13.32 -28.65
N GLU A 69 15.06 -14.21 -27.66
CA GLU A 69 13.86 -14.84 -27.13
C GLU A 69 13.07 -13.90 -26.21
N SER A 70 11.76 -14.09 -26.12
CA SER A 70 10.93 -13.44 -25.11
C SER A 70 10.73 -14.34 -23.88
N VAL A 71 10.59 -13.73 -22.71
CA VAL A 71 10.36 -14.44 -21.44
C VAL A 71 9.17 -13.81 -20.71
N ALA A 72 8.16 -14.63 -20.43
CA ALA A 72 7.02 -14.22 -19.63
C ALA A 72 7.34 -14.36 -18.14
N LEU A 73 7.52 -13.24 -17.41
CA LEU A 73 7.66 -13.26 -15.95
C LEU A 73 6.29 -13.20 -15.26
N VAL A 74 6.03 -14.11 -14.32
CA VAL A 74 4.83 -14.13 -13.46
C VAL A 74 5.21 -14.36 -12.00
N SER A 75 4.40 -13.86 -11.07
CA SER A 75 4.45 -14.25 -9.65
C SER A 75 3.28 -15.18 -9.32
N ASP A 76 3.30 -15.73 -8.11
CA ASP A 76 2.26 -16.65 -7.64
C ASP A 76 0.86 -16.02 -7.64
N ALA A 77 0.77 -14.73 -7.34
CA ALA A 77 -0.46 -13.95 -7.33
C ALA A 77 -0.18 -12.46 -7.57
N GLY A 78 -1.01 -11.82 -8.39
CA GLY A 78 -0.94 -10.38 -8.60
C GLY A 78 0.19 -9.95 -9.54
N THR A 79 0.70 -8.74 -9.33
CA THR A 79 1.67 -8.12 -10.24
C THR A 79 3.11 -8.46 -9.81
N PRO A 80 3.92 -9.13 -10.65
CA PRO A 80 5.28 -9.52 -10.30
C PRO A 80 6.18 -8.31 -10.04
N ALA A 81 7.31 -8.54 -9.35
CA ALA A 81 8.29 -7.55 -8.91
C ALA A 81 7.80 -6.57 -7.81
N ILE A 82 6.53 -6.65 -7.37
CA ILE A 82 6.00 -5.86 -6.25
C ILE A 82 5.85 -6.78 -5.03
N SER A 83 6.76 -6.66 -4.06
CA SER A 83 6.87 -7.60 -2.93
C SER A 83 7.11 -9.08 -3.32
N ASP A 84 7.46 -9.30 -4.59
CA ASP A 84 7.73 -10.57 -5.24
C ASP A 84 9.09 -10.52 -5.97
N PRO A 85 9.71 -11.66 -6.30
CA PRO A 85 10.90 -11.69 -7.16
C PRO A 85 10.62 -11.04 -8.53
N GLY A 86 11.62 -10.35 -9.08
CA GLY A 86 11.53 -9.78 -10.44
C GLY A 86 12.20 -8.44 -10.61
N TYR A 87 12.28 -7.63 -9.56
CA TYR A 87 12.89 -6.29 -9.62
C TYR A 87 14.31 -6.33 -10.19
N ASP A 88 15.16 -7.21 -9.66
CA ASP A 88 16.55 -7.34 -10.09
C ASP A 88 16.65 -7.69 -11.58
N LEU A 89 15.81 -8.63 -12.05
CA LEU A 89 15.77 -9.04 -13.45
C LEU A 89 15.32 -7.89 -14.37
N VAL A 90 14.29 -7.15 -13.98
CA VAL A 90 13.79 -5.99 -14.74
C VAL A 90 14.86 -4.88 -14.79
N ARG A 91 15.50 -4.58 -13.66
CA ARG A 91 16.61 -3.61 -13.59
C ARG A 91 17.73 -3.99 -14.55
N ASP A 92 18.17 -5.25 -14.51
CA ASP A 92 19.29 -5.72 -15.31
C ASP A 92 18.92 -5.74 -16.81
N ALA A 93 17.68 -6.13 -17.16
CA ALA A 93 17.19 -6.06 -18.53
C ALA A 93 17.18 -4.61 -19.07
N VAL A 94 16.68 -3.66 -18.27
CA VAL A 94 16.68 -2.22 -18.62
C VAL A 94 18.11 -1.70 -18.81
N ALA A 95 19.04 -2.09 -17.93
CA ALA A 95 20.44 -1.69 -18.04
C ALA A 95 21.11 -2.19 -19.33
N GLU A 96 20.64 -3.30 -19.90
CA GLU A 96 21.11 -3.87 -21.16
C GLU A 96 20.33 -3.38 -22.39
N GLY A 97 19.36 -2.48 -22.22
CA GLY A 97 18.51 -2.00 -23.31
C GLY A 97 17.53 -3.05 -23.84
N ILE A 98 17.27 -4.12 -23.08
CA ILE A 98 16.28 -5.14 -23.42
C ILE A 98 14.88 -4.56 -23.15
N PRO A 99 13.94 -4.62 -24.12
CA PRO A 99 12.58 -4.14 -23.93
C PRO A 99 11.85 -4.88 -22.81
N VAL A 100 11.20 -4.13 -21.92
CA VAL A 100 10.33 -4.67 -20.86
C VAL A 100 8.91 -4.16 -21.07
N GLU A 101 7.97 -5.07 -21.28
CA GLU A 101 6.54 -4.75 -21.38
C GLU A 101 5.78 -5.22 -20.13
N VAL A 102 4.91 -4.36 -19.61
CA VAL A 102 3.97 -4.71 -18.54
C VAL A 102 2.62 -5.08 -19.15
N ILE A 103 2.10 -6.25 -18.77
CA ILE A 103 0.71 -6.62 -18.99
C ILE A 103 -0.09 -6.30 -17.72
N PRO A 104 -0.95 -5.26 -17.72
CA PRO A 104 -1.79 -4.92 -16.59
C PRO A 104 -2.71 -6.06 -16.21
N GLY A 105 -3.10 -6.08 -14.94
CA GLY A 105 -4.00 -7.06 -14.37
C GLY A 105 -4.11 -6.91 -12.86
N PRO A 106 -4.47 -8.01 -12.16
CA PRO A 106 -4.80 -7.95 -10.74
C PRO A 106 -3.66 -7.44 -9.84
N SER A 107 -4.04 -6.67 -8.82
CA SER A 107 -3.12 -6.13 -7.81
C SER A 107 -3.83 -6.00 -6.47
N ALA A 108 -3.38 -6.76 -5.47
CA ALA A 108 -4.00 -6.79 -4.15
C ALA A 108 -3.95 -5.42 -3.48
N LEU A 109 -2.84 -4.69 -3.60
CA LEU A 109 -2.70 -3.34 -3.03
C LEU A 109 -3.76 -2.37 -3.59
N VAL A 110 -3.99 -2.37 -4.90
CA VAL A 110 -4.92 -1.44 -5.55
C VAL A 110 -6.36 -1.84 -5.22
N ALA A 111 -6.69 -3.12 -5.35
CA ALA A 111 -8.02 -3.61 -5.06
C ALA A 111 -8.39 -3.42 -3.57
N ALA A 112 -7.46 -3.66 -2.64
CA ALA A 112 -7.65 -3.39 -1.22
C ALA A 112 -7.86 -1.90 -0.93
N LEU A 113 -7.10 -1.01 -1.57
CA LEU A 113 -7.28 0.44 -1.45
C LEU A 113 -8.69 0.86 -1.90
N VAL A 114 -9.14 0.38 -3.06
CA VAL A 114 -10.47 0.70 -3.60
C VAL A 114 -11.58 0.26 -2.63
N VAL A 115 -11.53 -0.99 -2.15
CA VAL A 115 -12.57 -1.48 -1.23
C VAL A 115 -12.45 -0.88 0.17
N SER A 116 -11.30 -0.33 0.57
CA SER A 116 -11.12 0.23 1.92
C SER A 116 -12.07 1.39 2.24
N GLY A 117 -12.48 2.17 1.23
CA GLY A 117 -13.23 3.40 1.40
C GLY A 117 -12.41 4.57 1.97
N LEU A 118 -11.07 4.46 1.95
CA LEU A 118 -10.14 5.52 2.37
C LEU A 118 -9.71 6.38 1.17
N PRO A 119 -9.17 7.60 1.39
CA PRO A 119 -8.71 8.47 0.31
C PRO A 119 -7.69 7.79 -0.60
N THR A 120 -7.84 7.99 -1.91
CA THR A 120 -7.07 7.30 -2.97
C THR A 120 -6.28 8.25 -3.87
N ASP A 121 -6.36 9.57 -3.62
CA ASP A 121 -5.65 10.61 -4.36
C ASP A 121 -4.12 10.48 -4.20
N HIS A 122 -3.67 10.23 -2.98
CA HIS A 122 -2.28 9.96 -2.66
C HIS A 122 -2.17 8.85 -1.62
N PHE A 123 -1.40 7.81 -1.95
CA PHE A 123 -1.17 6.68 -1.05
C PHE A 123 0.30 6.25 -1.07
N ALA A 124 0.71 5.58 0.00
CA ALA A 124 2.02 4.96 0.17
C ALA A 124 1.84 3.44 0.30
N PHE A 125 2.68 2.68 -0.39
CA PHE A 125 2.75 1.23 -0.23
C PHE A 125 4.02 0.88 0.56
N GLU A 126 3.82 0.29 1.74
CA GLU A 126 4.88 -0.03 2.70
C GLU A 126 5.29 -1.52 2.66
N GLY A 127 4.58 -2.34 1.87
CA GLY A 127 4.82 -3.77 1.77
C GLY A 127 4.72 -4.47 3.12
N PHE A 128 5.64 -5.42 3.38
CA PHE A 128 5.73 -6.12 4.66
C PHE A 128 6.67 -5.40 5.62
N LEU A 129 6.16 -4.97 6.78
CA LEU A 129 7.00 -4.43 7.84
C LEU A 129 7.89 -5.50 8.51
N PRO A 130 9.04 -5.11 9.09
CA PRO A 130 9.97 -6.05 9.72
C PRO A 130 9.31 -7.01 10.71
N ASN A 131 9.74 -8.28 10.69
CA ASN A 131 9.17 -9.31 11.58
C ASN A 131 9.41 -9.04 13.07
N ARG A 132 10.56 -8.43 13.41
CA ARG A 132 10.95 -8.17 14.81
C ARG A 132 10.12 -7.00 15.38
N PRO A 133 9.41 -7.18 16.51
CA PRO A 133 8.50 -6.17 17.06
C PRO A 133 9.12 -4.78 17.24
N VAL A 134 10.34 -4.70 17.78
CA VAL A 134 11.05 -3.42 17.98
C VAL A 134 11.30 -2.69 16.66
N ARG A 135 11.68 -3.42 15.61
CA ARG A 135 11.92 -2.83 14.28
C ARG A 135 10.61 -2.44 13.60
N ARG A 136 9.55 -3.23 13.79
CA ARG A 136 8.20 -2.91 13.29
C ARG A 136 7.66 -1.64 13.92
N ARG A 137 7.68 -1.54 15.25
CA ARG A 137 7.27 -0.33 15.97
C ARG A 137 8.05 0.90 15.55
N LYS A 138 9.38 0.78 15.40
CA LYS A 138 10.21 1.87 14.87
C LYS A 138 9.78 2.32 13.46
N ALA A 139 9.45 1.37 12.57
CA ALA A 139 8.96 1.68 11.24
C ALA A 139 7.58 2.37 11.27
N LEU A 140 6.67 1.89 12.11
CA LEU A 140 5.35 2.51 12.31
C LEU A 140 5.46 3.92 12.90
N ALA A 141 6.31 4.12 13.91
CA ALA A 141 6.52 5.42 14.53
C ALA A 141 7.02 6.47 13.51
N ALA A 142 7.87 6.06 12.56
CA ALA A 142 8.33 6.92 11.47
C ALA A 142 7.19 7.37 10.53
N LEU A 143 6.09 6.60 10.48
CA LEU A 143 4.90 6.87 9.68
C LEU A 143 3.80 7.61 10.46
N SER A 144 4.01 7.94 11.74
CA SER A 144 2.98 8.60 12.59
C SER A 144 2.41 9.91 12.02
N ARG A 145 3.24 10.64 11.27
CA ARG A 145 2.90 11.90 10.58
C ARG A 145 2.56 11.73 9.10
N GLU A 146 2.60 10.51 8.56
CA GLU A 146 2.24 10.27 7.16
C GLU A 146 0.77 10.66 6.95
N THR A 147 0.50 11.53 5.96
CA THR A 147 -0.85 12.07 5.70
C THR A 147 -1.56 11.32 4.58
N ARG A 148 -0.83 10.54 3.79
CA ARG A 148 -1.34 9.68 2.73
C ARG A 148 -1.95 8.41 3.32
N THR A 149 -2.88 7.80 2.60
CA THR A 149 -3.32 6.44 2.92
C THR A 149 -2.15 5.47 2.79
N MET A 150 -1.95 4.61 3.76
CA MET A 150 -0.85 3.63 3.78
C MET A 150 -1.40 2.22 3.55
N ILE A 151 -0.70 1.43 2.74
CA ILE A 151 -1.07 0.04 2.43
C ILE A 151 0.06 -0.88 2.86
N PHE A 152 -0.28 -1.89 3.64
CA PHE A 152 0.63 -2.90 4.15
C PHE A 152 0.17 -4.29 3.73
N TYR A 153 1.12 -5.15 3.39
CA TYR A 153 0.89 -6.58 3.38
C TYR A 153 1.28 -7.17 4.74
N GLU A 154 0.50 -8.12 5.24
CA GLU A 154 0.79 -8.75 6.52
C GLU A 154 0.44 -10.24 6.53
N SER A 155 1.24 -11.00 7.28
CA SER A 155 0.96 -12.40 7.53
C SER A 155 -0.24 -12.53 8.48
N PRO A 156 -1.14 -13.50 8.26
CA PRO A 156 -2.28 -13.72 9.14
C PRO A 156 -1.85 -14.00 10.59
N HIS A 157 -0.71 -14.67 10.79
CA HIS A 157 -0.16 -14.98 12.11
C HIS A 157 0.38 -13.75 12.86
N ARG A 158 0.72 -12.69 12.12
CA ARG A 158 1.27 -11.45 12.68
C ARG A 158 0.22 -10.36 12.83
N LEU A 159 -0.93 -10.49 12.16
CA LEU A 159 -1.94 -9.45 12.02
C LEU A 159 -2.36 -8.83 13.37
N ALA A 160 -2.67 -9.65 14.38
CA ALA A 160 -3.05 -9.15 15.70
C ALA A 160 -1.96 -8.27 16.33
N SER A 161 -0.71 -8.75 16.30
CA SER A 161 0.43 -7.99 16.83
C SER A 161 0.75 -6.74 16.00
N PHE A 162 0.54 -6.79 14.68
CA PHE A 162 0.70 -5.65 13.79
C PHE A 162 -0.32 -4.56 14.11
N LEU A 163 -1.61 -4.91 14.23
CA LEU A 163 -2.67 -3.94 14.53
C LEU A 163 -2.49 -3.31 15.90
N SER A 164 -2.05 -4.08 16.91
CA SER A 164 -1.74 -3.55 18.23
C SER A 164 -0.56 -2.56 18.20
N ASP A 165 0.53 -2.91 17.52
CA ASP A 165 1.68 -2.00 17.35
C ASP A 165 1.25 -0.76 16.54
N ALA A 166 0.49 -0.92 15.46
CA ALA A 166 0.02 0.19 14.63
C ALA A 166 -0.91 1.14 15.39
N SER A 167 -1.85 0.60 16.17
CA SER A 167 -2.72 1.41 17.03
C SER A 167 -1.92 2.21 18.05
N SER A 168 -0.84 1.64 18.58
CA SER A 168 0.02 2.31 19.58
C SER A 168 0.86 3.42 18.95
N GLU A 169 1.46 3.18 17.78
CA GLU A 169 2.43 4.09 17.17
C GLU A 169 1.80 5.14 16.23
N LEU A 170 0.67 4.82 15.58
CA LEU A 170 -0.01 5.72 14.63
C LEU A 170 -1.18 6.49 15.28
N GLY A 171 -1.60 6.07 16.49
CA GLY A 171 -2.74 6.62 17.21
C GLY A 171 -4.08 6.34 16.54
N GLU A 172 -5.05 7.23 16.78
CA GLU A 172 -6.40 7.09 16.24
C GLU A 172 -6.42 7.29 14.71
N ARG A 173 -6.54 6.17 13.99
CA ARG A 173 -6.69 6.11 12.53
C ARG A 173 -7.81 5.17 12.16
N ARG A 174 -8.57 5.53 11.11
CA ARG A 174 -9.44 4.59 10.40
C ARG A 174 -8.56 3.63 9.60
N ALA A 175 -8.97 2.39 9.52
CA ALA A 175 -8.27 1.35 8.77
C ALA A 175 -9.27 0.32 8.21
N CYS A 176 -8.76 -0.50 7.30
CA CYS A 176 -9.45 -1.60 6.67
C CYS A 176 -8.53 -2.82 6.64
N VAL A 177 -9.01 -3.97 7.11
CA VAL A 177 -8.36 -5.26 6.94
C VAL A 177 -9.10 -5.99 5.81
N VAL A 178 -8.37 -6.34 4.77
CA VAL A 178 -8.86 -7.09 3.61
C VAL A 178 -8.20 -8.45 3.62
N ARG A 179 -8.99 -9.51 3.71
CA ARG A 179 -8.53 -10.90 3.72
C ARG A 179 -9.03 -11.65 2.51
N GLU A 180 -8.18 -12.53 1.98
CA GLU A 180 -8.57 -13.49 0.94
C GLU A 180 -9.26 -12.82 -0.25
N LEU A 181 -8.74 -11.67 -0.66
CA LEU A 181 -9.31 -10.84 -1.72
C LEU A 181 -9.49 -11.66 -3.01
N THR A 182 -10.68 -11.58 -3.61
CA THR A 182 -11.18 -12.34 -4.76
C THR A 182 -11.44 -13.84 -4.50
N LYS A 183 -11.19 -14.37 -3.31
CA LYS A 183 -11.39 -15.80 -2.99
C LYS A 183 -12.74 -16.04 -2.34
N VAL A 184 -13.10 -17.31 -2.16
CA VAL A 184 -14.37 -17.76 -1.55
C VAL A 184 -14.59 -17.20 -0.14
N HIS A 185 -13.51 -16.97 0.61
CA HIS A 185 -13.55 -16.46 1.98
C HIS A 185 -13.13 -14.98 2.07
N GLU A 186 -13.38 -14.20 1.01
CA GLU A 186 -13.12 -12.76 1.02
C GLU A 186 -13.81 -12.09 2.22
N GLU A 187 -13.05 -11.29 2.95
CA GLU A 187 -13.54 -10.55 4.11
C GLU A 187 -12.94 -9.14 4.13
N ILE A 188 -13.81 -8.14 4.31
CA ILE A 188 -13.42 -6.73 4.37
C ILE A 188 -13.97 -6.13 5.67
N VAL A 189 -13.09 -5.88 6.64
CA VAL A 189 -13.45 -5.33 7.95
C VAL A 189 -12.91 -3.91 8.06
N ARG A 190 -13.75 -2.95 8.44
CA ARG A 190 -13.38 -1.53 8.58
C ARG A 190 -13.64 -1.06 10.00
N GLY A 191 -12.72 -0.27 10.54
CA GLY A 191 -12.79 0.21 11.92
C GLY A 191 -11.72 1.24 12.20
N THR A 192 -11.56 1.61 13.46
CA THR A 192 -10.31 2.20 13.94
C THR A 192 -9.26 1.10 14.09
N LEU A 193 -7.97 1.47 14.16
CA LEU A 193 -6.91 0.51 14.47
C LEU A 193 -7.17 -0.21 15.80
N ALA A 194 -7.71 0.48 16.80
CA ALA A 194 -8.07 -0.11 18.09
C ALA A 194 -9.22 -1.12 17.98
N GLU A 195 -10.30 -0.78 17.27
CA GLU A 195 -11.44 -1.68 17.01
C GLU A 195 -10.99 -2.95 16.29
N LEU A 196 -10.21 -2.80 15.22
CA LEU A 196 -9.69 -3.92 14.43
C LEU A 196 -8.71 -4.76 15.25
N SER A 197 -7.85 -4.14 16.07
CA SER A 197 -6.94 -4.86 16.96
C SER A 197 -7.71 -5.72 17.96
N ALA A 198 -8.78 -5.18 18.57
CA ALA A 198 -9.60 -5.92 19.53
C ALA A 198 -10.36 -7.06 18.86
N GLU A 199 -10.96 -6.80 17.69
CA GLU A 199 -11.71 -7.80 16.94
C GLU A 199 -10.82 -8.98 16.50
N ILE A 200 -9.66 -8.70 15.93
CA ILE A 200 -8.74 -9.74 15.44
C ILE A 200 -8.12 -10.52 16.61
N ALA A 201 -7.81 -9.88 17.74
CA ALA A 201 -7.30 -10.57 18.93
C ALA A 201 -8.32 -11.54 19.53
N GLY A 202 -9.62 -11.30 19.34
CA GLY A 202 -10.68 -12.21 19.79
C GLY A 202 -10.87 -13.46 18.91
N ARG A 203 -10.20 -13.57 17.76
CA ARG A 203 -10.35 -14.70 16.83
C ARG A 203 -9.40 -15.84 17.20
N SER A 204 -9.87 -17.08 17.08
CA SER A 204 -9.07 -18.29 17.35
C SER A 204 -7.91 -18.45 16.36
N SER A 205 -8.12 -18.11 15.09
CA SER A 205 -7.07 -17.96 14.10
C SER A 205 -7.50 -17.02 12.98
N VAL A 206 -6.49 -16.41 12.35
CA VAL A 206 -6.63 -15.73 11.07
C VAL A 206 -5.90 -16.60 10.06
N LEU A 207 -6.49 -16.79 8.88
CA LEU A 207 -5.93 -17.58 7.79
C LEU A 207 -5.93 -16.77 6.49
N GLY A 208 -5.14 -17.23 5.53
CA GLY A 208 -5.10 -16.65 4.19
C GLY A 208 -4.19 -15.42 4.09
N GLU A 209 -4.36 -14.68 3.00
CA GLU A 209 -3.59 -13.49 2.69
C GLU A 209 -4.29 -12.24 3.24
N VAL A 210 -3.50 -11.28 3.73
CA VAL A 210 -4.02 -10.07 4.37
C VAL A 210 -3.35 -8.82 3.81
N THR A 211 -4.19 -7.86 3.41
CA THR A 211 -3.78 -6.48 3.13
C THR A 211 -4.44 -5.56 4.15
N VAL A 212 -3.66 -4.68 4.77
CA VAL A 212 -4.15 -3.67 5.72
C VAL A 212 -4.00 -2.30 5.10
N VAL A 213 -5.09 -1.54 5.04
CA VAL A 213 -5.10 -0.15 4.55
C VAL A 213 -5.37 0.76 5.74
N VAL A 214 -4.53 1.74 5.97
CA VAL A 214 -4.60 2.66 7.12
C VAL A 214 -4.71 4.08 6.61
N ALA A 215 -5.67 4.83 7.13
CA ALA A 215 -5.81 6.25 6.81
C ALA A 215 -4.57 7.02 7.26
N GLY A 216 -4.21 8.04 6.48
CA GLY A 216 -3.17 8.97 6.90
C GLY A 216 -3.58 9.81 8.11
N ALA A 217 -2.60 10.51 8.65
CA ALA A 217 -2.79 11.57 9.61
C ALA A 217 -3.70 12.65 9.06
N LYS A 218 -4.62 13.12 9.92
CA LYS A 218 -5.29 14.39 9.67
C LYS A 218 -4.21 15.43 9.44
N LYS A 219 -4.27 16.12 8.30
CA LYS A 219 -3.44 17.30 8.06
C LYS A 219 -3.78 18.30 9.15
N THR A 220 -2.88 18.47 10.11
CA THR A 220 -2.90 19.66 10.95
C THR A 220 -2.49 20.79 10.03
N VAL A 221 -3.45 21.59 9.58
CA VAL A 221 -3.12 22.84 8.92
C VAL A 221 -2.52 23.71 10.02
N GLU A 222 -1.20 23.83 10.06
CA GLU A 222 -0.53 24.90 10.79
C GLU A 222 -0.85 26.19 10.04
N LEU A 223 -2.05 26.73 10.29
CA LEU A 223 -2.36 28.08 9.87
C LEU A 223 -1.43 29.00 10.66
N SER A 224 -0.75 29.89 9.95
CA SER A 224 0.00 30.96 10.60
C SER A 224 -0.93 31.83 11.44
N VAL A 225 -0.39 32.50 12.46
CA VAL A 225 -1.18 33.45 13.28
C VAL A 225 -1.89 34.46 12.37
N ASP A 226 -1.23 34.88 11.28
CA ASP A 226 -1.77 35.77 10.25
C ASP A 226 -3.02 35.20 9.57
N GLU A 227 -2.98 33.95 9.09
CA GLU A 227 -4.13 33.31 8.42
C GLU A 227 -5.30 33.08 9.36
N ILE A 228 -5.02 32.67 10.61
CA ILE A 228 -6.04 32.47 11.66
C ILE A 228 -6.74 33.80 11.96
N VAL A 229 -5.95 34.86 12.14
CA VAL A 229 -6.45 36.20 12.46
C VAL A 229 -7.24 36.79 11.30
N ARG A 230 -6.77 36.60 10.06
CA ARG A 230 -7.44 37.12 8.86
C ARG A 230 -8.84 36.54 8.69
N ALA A 231 -8.94 35.21 8.72
CA ALA A 231 -10.23 34.52 8.63
C ALA A 231 -11.18 34.95 9.78
N ALA A 232 -10.64 35.12 10.98
CA ALA A 232 -11.44 35.52 12.13
C ALA A 232 -11.90 36.99 12.09
N ILE A 233 -11.15 37.91 11.44
CA ILE A 233 -11.57 39.29 11.24
C ILE A 233 -12.69 39.38 10.19
N GLU A 234 -12.61 38.58 9.11
CA GLU A 234 -13.63 38.55 8.05
C GLU A 234 -15.00 38.12 8.58
N ASP A 235 -15.04 37.19 9.54
CA ASP A 235 -16.27 36.63 10.09
C ASP A 235 -16.81 37.36 11.35
N ALA A 236 -16.04 38.27 11.98
CA ALA A 236 -16.39 38.83 13.28
C ALA A 236 -16.52 40.37 13.31
N SER A 237 -17.72 40.84 13.65
CA SER A 237 -17.95 42.23 14.09
C SER A 237 -17.77 42.35 15.60
N GLY A 238 -16.64 42.89 16.06
CA GLY A 238 -16.36 43.02 17.51
C GLY A 238 -15.01 43.66 17.86
N SER A 239 -14.82 43.89 19.16
CA SER A 239 -13.59 44.45 19.75
C SER A 239 -12.39 43.53 19.54
N SER A 240 -11.25 44.08 19.11
CA SER A 240 -10.01 43.32 18.87
C SER A 240 -9.55 42.52 20.11
N ARG A 241 -9.89 42.97 21.33
CA ARG A 241 -9.49 42.29 22.58
C ARG A 241 -10.30 41.02 22.87
N ASP A 242 -11.55 41.00 22.45
CA ASP A 242 -12.43 39.84 22.62
C ASP A 242 -12.10 38.77 21.58
N LEU A 243 -11.89 39.19 20.33
CA LEU A 243 -11.44 38.32 19.25
C LEU A 243 -10.09 37.67 19.57
N ALA A 244 -9.13 38.43 20.09
CA ALA A 244 -7.84 37.89 20.53
C ALA A 244 -7.95 36.86 21.66
N ARG A 245 -8.92 37.04 22.58
CA ARG A 245 -9.16 36.07 23.66
C ARG A 245 -9.72 34.78 23.08
N GLU A 246 -10.73 34.87 22.23
CA GLU A 246 -11.39 33.70 21.64
C GLU A 246 -10.43 32.88 20.78
N ILE A 247 -9.64 33.54 19.93
CA ILE A 247 -8.63 32.86 19.11
C ILE A 247 -7.57 32.19 19.99
N ALA A 248 -7.05 32.87 21.02
CA ALA A 248 -6.06 32.29 21.93
C ALA A 248 -6.61 31.07 22.69
N GLU A 249 -7.87 31.12 23.14
CA GLU A 249 -8.54 29.99 23.80
C GLU A 249 -8.75 28.79 22.87
N ARG A 250 -9.06 29.04 21.58
CA ARG A 250 -9.33 27.99 20.59
C ARG A 250 -8.08 27.38 19.96
N THR A 251 -6.98 28.13 19.90
CA THR A 251 -5.75 27.74 19.18
C THR A 251 -4.57 27.46 20.09
N GLY A 252 -4.62 27.90 21.36
CA GLY A 252 -3.51 27.81 22.30
C GLY A 252 -2.37 28.80 22.02
N LEU A 253 -2.54 29.71 21.05
CA LEU A 253 -1.57 30.76 20.74
C LEU A 253 -1.51 31.84 21.84
N SER A 254 -0.38 32.55 21.93
CA SER A 254 -0.24 33.66 22.86
C SER A 254 -1.26 34.75 22.55
N ARG A 255 -2.11 35.08 23.53
CA ARG A 255 -3.09 36.16 23.41
C ARG A 255 -2.46 37.49 22.99
N LYS A 256 -1.21 37.74 23.41
CA LYS A 256 -0.46 38.94 23.04
C LYS A 256 -0.12 38.94 21.54
N GLU A 257 0.41 37.83 21.03
CA GLU A 257 0.80 37.69 19.62
C GLU A 257 -0.41 37.80 18.69
N VAL A 258 -1.52 37.14 19.05
CA VAL A 258 -2.78 37.21 18.31
C VAL A 258 -3.34 38.64 18.31
N TYR A 259 -3.30 39.34 19.44
CA TYR A 259 -3.80 40.72 19.54
C TYR A 259 -2.98 41.70 18.71
N GLU A 260 -1.64 41.58 18.72
CA GLU A 260 -0.75 42.40 17.91
C GLU A 260 -1.00 42.21 16.41
N GLU A 261 -1.24 40.96 15.98
CA GLU A 261 -1.55 40.66 14.57
C GLU A 261 -2.92 41.18 14.15
N ILE A 262 -3.96 41.08 15.01
CA ILE A 262 -5.29 41.67 14.72
C ILE A 262 -5.18 43.18 14.49
N LEU A 263 -4.39 43.88 15.31
CA LEU A 263 -4.19 45.32 15.15
C LEU A 263 -3.44 45.65 13.86
N ARG A 264 -2.45 44.83 13.49
CA ARG A 264 -1.70 45.00 12.24
C ARG A 264 -2.60 44.87 11.01
N GLN A 265 -3.45 43.83 10.96
CA GLN A 265 -4.32 43.58 9.81
C GLN A 265 -5.48 44.56 9.69
N ARG A 266 -6.05 45.06 10.80
CA ARG A 266 -7.10 46.09 10.75
C ARG A 266 -6.58 47.49 10.38
N ALA A 267 -5.27 47.69 10.43
CA ALA A 267 -4.63 48.95 10.05
C ALA A 267 -4.22 48.98 8.56
N GLN A 268 -4.32 47.85 7.86
CA GLN A 268 -4.19 47.75 6.40
C GLN A 268 -5.56 47.88 5.73
#